data_AF-A0A7K3G516-F1
#
_entry.id   AF-A0A7K3G516-F1
#
_cell.length_a   1.000
_cell.length_b   1.000
_cell.length_c   1.000
_cell.angle_alpha   90.00
_cell.angle_beta   90.00
_cell.angle_gamma   90.00
#
_symmetry.space_group_name_H-M   'P 1'
#
loop_
_entity.id
_entity.type
_entity.pdbx_description
1 polymer ?
#
loop_
_entity_poly.entity_id
_entity_poly.type
_entity_poly.pdbx_seq_one_letter_code
_entity_poly.pdbx_strand_id
1 'polypeptide(L)' 'LHRPLVYHRRLQRVFYTSALVSVRYDPNSRKFYDRKRAEGKKHLQAVLALARRRVNVIWALIRDRRCYEVAPPVTTAA' A
#
# COMPACT_ATOMS: atom_id res chain seq x y z
N LEU A 1 16.23 -13.11 -5.89
CA LEU A 1 15.41 -11.93 -5.53
C LEU A 1 16.10 -10.67 -6.08
N HIS A 2 15.69 -10.16 -7.24
CA HIS A 2 16.39 -9.03 -7.88
C HIS A 2 16.13 -7.76 -7.06
N ARG A 3 17.16 -7.20 -6.42
CA ARG A 3 17.06 -5.88 -5.78
C ARG A 3 17.10 -4.84 -6.91
N PRO A 4 16.06 -4.03 -7.11
CA PRO A 4 16.09 -3.01 -8.14
C PRO A 4 17.17 -1.99 -7.77
N LEU A 5 18.15 -1.81 -8.66
CA LEU A 5 19.26 -0.88 -8.48
C LEU A 5 18.82 0.57 -8.63
N VAL A 6 17.72 0.82 -9.35
CA VAL A 6 17.19 2.15 -9.63
C VAL A 6 15.69 2.16 -9.35
N TYR A 7 15.26 3.07 -8.48
CA TYR A 7 13.86 3.37 -8.24
C TYR A 7 13.63 4.86 -8.47
N HIS A 8 12.47 5.22 -9.02
CA HIS A 8 12.15 6.61 -9.30
C HIS A 8 11.84 7.37 -7.99
N ARG A 9 12.78 8.18 -7.51
CA ARG A 9 12.68 8.88 -6.21
C ARG A 9 11.42 9.75 -6.08
N ARG A 10 11.03 10.47 -7.14
CA ARG A 10 9.81 11.29 -7.12
C ARG A 10 8.56 10.44 -6.93
N LEU A 11 8.43 9.34 -7.67
CA LEU A 11 7.29 8.42 -7.56
C LEU A 11 7.22 7.81 -6.16
N GLN A 12 8.36 7.37 -5.61
CA GLN A 12 8.41 6.87 -4.24
C GLN A 12 7.97 7.93 -3.23
N ARG A 13 8.39 9.20 -3.40
CA ARG A 13 8.00 10.30 -2.51
C ARG A 13 6.49 10.57 -2.58
N VAL A 14 5.89 10.55 -3.77
CA VAL A 14 4.44 10.69 -3.95
C VAL A 14 3.68 9.59 -3.18
N PHE A 15 4.08 8.33 -3.37
CA PHE A 15 3.43 7.21 -2.67
C PHE A 15 3.72 7.21 -1.17
N TYR A 16 4.87 7.70 -0.74
CA TYR A 16 5.20 7.87 0.68
C TYR A 16 4.25 8.88 1.34
N THR A 17 4.09 10.07 0.73
CA THR A 17 3.14 11.08 1.22
C THR A 17 1.70 10.54 1.21
N SER A 18 1.29 9.87 0.13
CA SER A 18 -0.03 9.23 0.04
C SER A 18 -0.26 8.21 1.16
N ALA A 19 0.74 7.37 1.46
CA ALA A 19 0.68 6.40 2.53
C ALA A 19 0.55 7.08 3.91
N LEU A 20 1.31 8.15 4.18
CA LEU A 20 1.20 8.90 5.44
C LEU A 20 -0.19 9.49 5.66
N VAL A 21 -0.77 10.11 4.62
CA VAL A 21 -2.15 10.63 4.67
C VAL A 21 -3.14 9.49 4.93
N SER A 22 -2.96 8.35 4.28
CA SER A 22 -3.86 7.20 4.40
C SER A 22 -3.85 6.57 5.79
N VAL A 23 -2.69 6.54 6.46
CA VAL A 23 -2.62 6.08 7.87
C VAL A 23 -3.47 6.95 8.79
N ARG A 24 -3.64 8.23 8.47
CA ARG A 24 -4.44 9.16 9.29
C ARG A 24 -5.95 9.03 9.04
N TYR A 25 -6.37 8.85 7.79
CA TYR A 25 -7.78 8.95 7.41
C TYR A 25 -8.47 7.61 7.14
N ASP A 26 -7.74 6.54 6.81
CA ASP A 26 -8.32 5.23 6.51
C ASP A 26 -8.00 4.20 7.63
N PRO A 27 -9.02 3.71 8.36
CA PRO A 27 -8.86 2.68 9.39
C PRO A 27 -8.21 1.39 8.89
N ASN A 28 -8.44 0.99 7.63
CA ASN A 28 -7.86 -0.24 7.06
C ASN A 28 -6.37 -0.08 6.78
N SER A 29 -5.96 1.10 6.33
CA SER A 29 -4.55 1.47 6.18
C SER A 29 -3.84 1.58 7.52
N ARG A 30 -4.50 2.16 8.54
CA ARG A 30 -3.97 2.26 9.91
C ARG A 30 -3.74 0.89 10.55
N LYS A 31 -4.74 0.00 10.51
CA LYS A 31 -4.60 -1.39 11.01
C LYS A 31 -3.42 -2.13 10.37
N PHE A 32 -3.21 -1.95 9.06
CA PHE A 32 -2.07 -2.55 8.37
C PHE A 32 -0.73 -1.97 8.82
N TYR A 33 -0.66 -0.65 8.98
CA TYR A 33 0.53 0.03 9.49
C TYR A 33 0.87 -0.41 10.92
N ASP A 34 -0.12 -0.48 11.81
CA ASP A 34 0.05 -0.91 13.19
C ASP A 34 0.49 -2.37 13.27
N ARG A 35 -0.10 -3.26 12.46
CA ARG A 35 0.38 -4.64 12.33
C ARG A 35 1.85 -4.70 11.90
N LYS A 36 2.27 -3.87 10.94
CA LYS A 36 3.68 -3.81 10.51
C LYS A 36 4.60 -3.25 11.59
N ARG A 37 4.12 -2.34 12.45
CA ARG A 37 4.87 -1.86 13.62
C ARG A 37 4.98 -2.93 14.71
N ALA A 38 3.91 -3.71 14.92
CA ALA A 38 3.90 -4.84 15.85
C ALA A 38 4.83 -5.98 15.40
N GLU A 39 5.01 -6.19 14.10
CA GLU A 39 6.04 -7.08 13.52
C GLU A 39 7.49 -6.61 13.78
N GLY A 40 7.72 -5.52 14.53
CA GLY A 40 9.05 -4.98 14.84
C GLY A 40 9.66 -4.12 13.74
N LYS A 41 8.91 -3.79 12.68
CA LYS A 41 9.47 -3.00 11.56
C LYS A 41 9.63 -1.53 11.94
N LYS A 42 10.70 -0.92 11.43
CA LYS A 42 10.93 0.53 11.56
C LYS A 42 9.78 1.30 10.91
N HIS A 43 9.48 2.50 11.42
CA HIS A 43 8.43 3.37 10.86
C HIS A 43 8.52 3.51 9.34
N LEU A 44 9.71 3.84 8.82
CA LEU A 44 10.00 3.94 7.39
C LEU A 44 9.65 2.65 6.62
N GLN A 45 9.97 1.48 7.17
CA GLN A 45 9.66 0.19 6.54
C GLN A 45 8.16 -0.08 6.53
N ALA A 46 7.44 0.28 7.60
CA ALA A 46 5.99 0.14 7.68
C ALA A 46 5.28 1.06 6.67
N VAL A 47 5.72 2.32 6.56
CA VAL A 47 5.16 3.28 5.58
C VAL A 47 5.47 2.83 4.15
N LEU A 48 6.70 2.38 3.87
CA LEU A 48 7.05 1.86 2.53
C LEU A 48 6.29 0.58 2.17
N ALA A 49 6.05 -0.31 3.14
CA ALA A 49 5.21 -1.49 2.93
C ALA A 49 3.76 -1.10 2.59
N LEU A 50 3.22 -0.09 3.28
CA LEU A 50 1.90 0.45 2.97
C LEU A 50 1.86 1.13 1.60
N ALA A 51 2.87 1.92 1.25
CA ALA A 51 3.00 2.53 -0.08
C ALA A 51 2.99 1.46 -1.18
N ARG A 52 3.74 0.36 -0.99
CA ARG A 52 3.75 -0.80 -1.90
C ARG A 52 2.37 -1.45 -2.03
N ARG A 53 1.66 -1.63 -0.91
CA ARG A 53 0.28 -2.15 -0.90
C ARG A 53 -0.66 -1.27 -1.73
N ARG A 54 -0.55 0.07 -1.60
CA ARG A 54 -1.37 1.02 -2.37
C ARG A 54 -1.11 0.93 -3.87
N VAL A 55 0.16 0.82 -4.27
CA VAL A 55 0.53 0.60 -5.68
C VAL A 55 -0.09 -0.69 -6.21
N ASN A 56 -0.05 -1.78 -5.45
CA ASN A 56 -0.66 -3.04 -5.85
C ASN A 56 -2.19 -2.93 -6.02
N VAL A 57 -2.87 -2.18 -5.14
CA VAL A 57 -4.32 -1.92 -5.28
C VAL A 57 -4.60 -1.13 -6.56
N ILE A 58 -3.88 -0.03 -6.81
CA ILE A 58 -4.05 0.77 -8.03
C ILE A 58 -3.82 -0.09 -9.28
N TRP A 59 -2.77 -0.92 -9.27
CA TRP A 59 -2.49 -1.83 -10.36
C TRP A 59 -3.62 -2.85 -10.58
N ALA A 60 -4.17 -3.42 -9.51
CA ALA A 60 -5.31 -4.33 -9.60
C ALA A 60 -6.57 -3.64 -10.15
N LEU A 61 -6.86 -2.40 -9.73
CA LEU A 61 -7.99 -1.62 -10.24
C LEU A 61 -7.86 -1.33 -11.74
N ILE A 62 -6.67 -0.96 -12.20
CA ILE A 62 -6.39 -0.71 -13.62
C ILE A 62 -6.52 -2.02 -14.41
N ARG A 63 -5.92 -3.10 -13.91
CA ARG A 63 -5.94 -4.42 -14.54
C ARG A 63 -7.37 -4.96 -14.70
N ASP A 64 -8.17 -4.85 -13.65
CA ASP A 64 -9.54 -5.39 -13.63
C ASP A 64 -10.57 -4.42 -14.21
N ARG A 65 -10.16 -3.18 -14.56
CA ARG A 65 -11.04 -2.08 -14.98
C ARG A 65 -12.19 -1.83 -14.01
N ARG A 66 -11.90 -1.83 -12.71
CA ARG A 66 -12.89 -1.62 -11.63
C ARG A 66 -12.61 -0.38 -10.81
N CYS A 67 -13.67 0.18 -10.22
CA CYS A 67 -13.58 1.29 -9.28
C CYS A 67 -13.11 0.81 -7.90
N TYR A 68 -12.53 1.72 -7.12
CA TYR A 68 -12.10 1.40 -5.76
C TYR A 68 -13.32 1.19 -4.84
N GLU A 69 -13.35 0.05 -4.18
CA GLU A 69 -14.33 -0.28 -3.13
C GLU A 69 -13.59 -0.48 -1.80
N VAL A 70 -14.18 0.02 -0.71
CA VAL A 70 -13.61 -0.09 0.64
C VAL A 70 -13.71 -1.53 1.16
N ALA A 71 -14.76 -2.24 0.75
CA ALA A 71 -14.87 -3.67 0.97
C ALA A 71 -13.93 -4.40 0.00
N PRO A 72 -13.16 -5.40 0.48
CA PRO A 72 -12.45 -6.25 -0.46
C PRO A 72 -13.47 -6.89 -1.40
N PRO A 73 -13.21 -6.93 -2.72
CA PRO A 73 -14.11 -7.62 -3.62
C PRO A 73 -14.21 -9.07 -3.15
N VAL A 74 -15.44 -9.55 -3.00
CA VAL A 74 -15.70 -10.94 -2.70
C VAL A 74 -15.04 -11.73 -3.83
N THR A 75 -13.92 -12.39 -3.54
CA THR A 75 -13.34 -13.33 -4.48
C THR A 75 -14.33 -14.49 -4.53
N THR A 76 -15.26 -14.46 -5.48
CA THR A 76 -16.02 -15.65 -5.86
C THR A 76 -14.99 -16.59 -6.45
N ALA A 77 -14.48 -17.50 -5.61
CA ALA A 77 -13.65 -18.59 -6.07
C ALA A 77 -14.53 -19.46 -6.99
N ALA A 78 -14.13 -19.56 -8.26
CA ALA A 78 -14.69 -20.47 -9.23
C ALA A 78 -14.05 -21.85 -9.09
#